data_AF-A0A5N6LH71-F1
#
_entry.id   AF-A0A5N6LH71-F1
#
_cell.length_a   1.000
_cell.length_b   1.000
_cell.length_c   1.000
_cell.angle_alpha   90.00
_cell.angle_beta   90.00
_cell.angle_gamma   90.00
#
_symmetry.space_group_name_H-M   'P 1'
#
loop_
_entity.id
_entity.type
_entity.pdbx_description
1 polymer ?
#
loop_
_entity_poly.entity_id
_entity_poly.type
_entity_poly.pdbx_seq_one_letter_code
_entity_poly.pdbx_strand_id
1 'polypeptide(L)'
;MGRTITRYRNEKGLHKMNSHGARTIEVWKNEMDEMKKTMDALETKQKHLAGEDLSTLGMKELKQLERQLRIGVDRVRSKKWRLLSEHASSLKRNHKTLQEENNILQKKINELLSEADENSGLDSSDHVIQRFIPVEQPHSPINMNRLGFTIN
;
A
#
# COMPACT_ATOMS: atom_id res chain seq x y z
N MET A 1 -7.57 70.35 -23.63
CA MET A 1 -8.62 69.37 -23.24
C MET A 1 -8.18 68.32 -22.21
N GLY A 2 -6.93 67.84 -22.20
CA GLY A 2 -6.52 66.76 -21.26
C GLY A 2 -6.65 67.09 -19.75
N ARG A 3 -6.39 68.34 -19.34
CA ARG A 3 -6.44 68.76 -17.92
C ARG A 3 -7.84 68.66 -17.30
N THR A 4 -8.89 68.92 -18.07
CA THR A 4 -10.30 68.83 -17.60
C THR A 4 -10.72 67.37 -17.42
N ILE A 5 -10.32 66.50 -18.35
CA ILE A 5 -10.57 65.05 -18.29
C ILE A 5 -9.89 64.44 -17.05
N THR A 6 -8.64 64.81 -16.79
CA THR A 6 -7.91 64.35 -15.60
C THR A 6 -8.60 64.79 -14.30
N ARG A 7 -9.07 66.04 -14.24
CA ARG A 7 -9.74 66.57 -13.04
C ARG A 7 -11.06 65.85 -12.76
N TYR A 8 -11.89 65.66 -13.79
CA TYR A 8 -13.16 64.92 -13.68
C TYR A 8 -12.96 63.46 -13.27
N ARG A 9 -11.95 62.79 -13.84
CA ARG A 9 -11.64 61.38 -13.53
C ARG A 9 -11.19 61.19 -12.07
N ASN A 10 -10.51 62.18 -11.50
CA ASN A 10 -10.09 62.19 -10.10
C ASN A 10 -11.24 62.55 -9.16
N GLU A 11 -12.05 63.54 -9.51
CA GLU A 11 -13.21 64.00 -8.72
C GLU A 11 -14.32 62.93 -8.62
N LYS A 12 -14.48 62.10 -9.65
CA LYS A 12 -15.41 60.97 -9.65
C LYS A 12 -14.80 59.65 -9.16
N GLY A 13 -13.53 59.62 -8.74
CA GLY A 13 -12.88 58.40 -8.22
C GLY A 13 -12.60 57.31 -9.27
N LEU A 14 -12.81 57.58 -10.57
CA LEU A 14 -12.61 56.62 -11.67
C LEU A 14 -11.13 56.27 -11.93
N HIS A 15 -10.18 56.99 -11.33
CA HIS A 15 -8.74 56.79 -11.56
C HIS A 15 -8.14 55.59 -10.81
N LYS A 16 -8.86 54.94 -9.88
CA LYS A 16 -8.30 53.86 -9.04
C LYS A 16 -9.03 52.52 -9.09
N MET A 17 -10.23 52.45 -9.67
CA MET A 17 -11.05 51.23 -9.60
C MET A 17 -10.61 50.11 -10.56
N ASN A 18 -9.98 50.45 -11.68
CA ASN A 18 -9.53 49.46 -12.68
C ASN A 18 -8.15 48.83 -12.38
N SER A 19 -7.47 49.29 -11.33
CA SER A 19 -6.10 48.86 -11.01
C SER A 19 -6.06 47.65 -10.08
N HIS A 20 -7.05 47.47 -9.20
CA HIS A 20 -7.10 46.31 -8.31
C HIS A 20 -7.53 45.05 -9.07
N GLY A 21 -8.60 45.10 -9.87
CA GLY A 21 -9.05 43.96 -10.67
C GLY A 21 -8.02 43.50 -11.70
N ALA A 22 -7.35 44.43 -12.39
CA ALA A 22 -6.28 44.09 -13.33
C ALA A 22 -5.09 43.41 -12.63
N ARG A 23 -4.63 43.94 -11.48
CA ARG A 23 -3.58 43.31 -10.67
C ARG A 23 -4.00 41.93 -10.16
N THR A 24 -5.24 41.76 -9.70
CA THR A 24 -5.75 40.46 -9.26
C THR A 24 -5.76 39.45 -10.41
N ILE A 25 -6.20 39.85 -11.61
CA ILE A 25 -6.17 38.99 -12.80
C ILE A 25 -4.74 38.63 -13.20
N GLU A 26 -3.79 39.57 -13.13
CA GLU A 26 -2.37 39.31 -13.39
C GLU A 26 -1.77 38.33 -12.37
N VAL A 27 -2.11 38.46 -11.09
CA VAL A 27 -1.69 37.53 -10.03
C VAL A 27 -2.21 36.12 -10.31
N TRP A 28 -3.51 35.96 -10.58
CA TRP A 28 -4.09 34.65 -10.89
C TRP A 28 -3.51 34.02 -12.15
N LYS A 29 -3.21 34.82 -13.18
CA LYS A 29 -2.52 34.34 -14.38
C LYS A 29 -1.12 33.82 -14.06
N ASN A 30 -0.34 34.57 -13.28
CA ASN A 30 1.00 34.16 -12.89
C ASN A 30 0.96 32.89 -12.04
N GLU A 31 0.02 32.77 -11.11
CA GLU A 31 -0.17 31.57 -10.30
C GLU A 31 -0.55 30.36 -11.16
N MET A 32 -1.43 30.55 -12.15
CA MET A 32 -1.80 29.50 -13.10
C MET A 32 -0.61 29.06 -13.96
N ASP A 33 0.20 30.00 -14.44
CA ASP A 33 1.40 29.70 -15.23
C ASP A 33 2.44 28.96 -14.40
N GLU A 34 2.61 29.32 -13.12
CA GLU A 34 3.51 28.62 -12.21
C GLU A 34 3.01 27.19 -11.92
N MET A 35 1.72 27.04 -11.63
CA MET A 35 1.11 25.71 -11.49
C MET A 35 1.32 24.86 -12.73
N LYS A 36 1.14 25.42 -13.93
CA LYS A 36 1.35 24.71 -15.19
C LYS A 36 2.80 24.27 -15.36
N LYS A 37 3.79 25.14 -15.10
CA LYS A 37 5.21 24.79 -15.15
C LYS A 37 5.54 23.65 -14.17
N THR A 38 4.99 23.69 -12.95
CA THR A 38 5.23 22.60 -11.99
C THR A 38 4.62 21.28 -12.45
N MET A 39 3.45 21.31 -13.08
CA MET A 39 2.82 20.13 -13.67
C MET A 39 3.68 19.54 -14.79
N ASP A 40 4.12 20.38 -15.74
CA ASP A 40 4.95 19.95 -16.87
C ASP A 40 6.28 19.35 -16.39
N ALA A 41 6.90 19.95 -15.36
CA ALA A 41 8.13 19.45 -14.75
C ALA A 41 7.94 18.09 -14.04
N LEU A 42 6.81 17.91 -13.35
CA LEU A 42 6.47 16.65 -12.70
C LEU A 42 6.18 15.55 -13.71
N GLU A 43 5.44 15.85 -14.78
CA GLU A 43 5.16 14.90 -15.86
C GLU A 43 6.45 14.45 -16.54
N THR A 44 7.33 15.39 -16.88
CA THR A 44 8.65 15.10 -17.47
C THR A 44 9.46 14.19 -16.56
N LYS A 45 9.51 14.50 -15.26
CA LYS A 45 10.21 13.68 -14.28
C LYS A 45 9.60 12.27 -14.18
N GLN A 46 8.29 12.14 -14.26
CA GLN A 46 7.61 10.85 -14.25
C GLN A 46 8.00 10.02 -15.47
N LYS A 47 8.02 10.61 -16.68
CA LYS A 47 8.48 9.94 -17.91
C LYS A 47 9.91 9.45 -17.77
N HIS A 48 10.81 10.29 -17.28
CA HIS A 48 12.21 9.88 -17.01
C HIS A 48 12.29 8.71 -16.02
N LEU A 49 11.54 8.76 -14.92
CA LEU A 49 11.48 7.64 -13.95
C LEU A 49 10.89 6.36 -14.55
N ALA A 50 10.01 6.47 -15.53
CA ALA A 50 9.46 5.35 -16.30
C ALA A 50 10.42 4.82 -17.38
N GLY A 51 11.54 5.50 -17.62
CA GLY A 51 12.51 5.14 -18.67
C GLY A 51 12.18 5.74 -20.04
N GLU A 52 11.29 6.71 -20.09
CA GLU A 52 10.90 7.46 -21.29
C GLU A 52 11.71 8.76 -21.42
N ASP A 53 11.75 9.36 -22.61
CA ASP A 53 12.42 10.64 -22.91
C ASP A 53 13.88 10.76 -22.41
N LEU A 54 14.61 9.65 -22.30
CA LEU A 54 15.97 9.62 -21.75
C LEU A 54 17.01 10.35 -22.61
N SER A 55 16.73 10.53 -23.91
CA SER A 55 17.60 11.28 -24.82
C SER A 55 17.73 12.76 -24.45
N THR A 56 16.82 13.31 -23.65
CA THR A 56 16.91 14.69 -23.16
C THR A 56 17.86 14.86 -21.99
N LEU A 57 18.33 13.76 -21.38
CA LEU A 57 19.19 13.77 -20.20
C LEU A 57 20.66 13.61 -20.56
N GLY A 58 21.52 14.40 -19.91
CA GLY A 58 22.96 14.22 -20.00
C GLY A 58 23.46 13.02 -19.19
N MET A 59 24.70 12.59 -19.44
CA MET A 59 25.33 11.45 -18.74
C MET A 59 25.31 11.58 -17.19
N LYS A 60 25.50 12.79 -16.65
CA LYS A 60 25.45 13.02 -15.19
C LYS A 60 24.04 12.80 -14.64
N GLU A 61 23.03 13.32 -15.34
CA GLU A 61 21.63 13.24 -14.94
C GLU A 61 21.13 11.80 -15.06
N LEU A 62 21.54 11.07 -16.11
CA LEU A 62 21.20 9.66 -16.28
C LEU A 62 21.78 8.80 -15.15
N LYS A 63 23.03 9.01 -14.75
CA LYS A 63 23.63 8.33 -13.59
C LYS A 63 22.89 8.66 -12.28
N GLN A 64 22.41 9.90 -12.14
CA GLN A 64 21.63 10.29 -10.98
C GLN A 64 20.24 9.63 -10.97
N LEU A 65 19.57 9.57 -12.12
CA LEU A 65 18.30 8.88 -12.30
C LEU A 65 18.43 7.39 -11.95
N GLU A 66 19.45 6.72 -12.49
CA GLU A 66 19.74 5.31 -12.20
C GLU A 66 19.95 5.07 -10.69
N ARG A 67 20.72 5.94 -10.03
CA ARG A 67 20.93 5.88 -8.58
C ARG A 67 19.60 6.04 -7.81
N GLN A 68 18.76 7.01 -8.21
CA GLN A 68 17.47 7.23 -7.58
C GLN A 68 16.55 6.01 -7.72
N LEU A 69 16.49 5.41 -8.91
CA LEU A 69 15.72 4.21 -9.17
C LEU A 69 16.20 3.03 -8.33
N ARG A 70 17.52 2.79 -8.29
CA ARG A 70 18.11 1.72 -7.47
C ARG A 70 17.73 1.85 -5.99
N ILE A 71 17.92 3.05 -5.41
CA ILE A 71 17.54 3.32 -4.01
C ILE A 71 16.03 3.13 -3.81
N GLY A 72 15.20 3.60 -4.74
CA GLY A 72 13.75 3.47 -4.68
C GLY A 72 13.30 2.01 -4.65
N VAL A 73 13.89 1.18 -5.54
CA VAL A 73 13.60 -0.25 -5.62
C VAL A 73 14.04 -0.96 -4.35
N ASP A 74 15.24 -0.68 -3.84
CA ASP A 74 15.73 -1.30 -2.61
C ASP A 74 14.83 -0.93 -1.41
N ARG A 75 14.38 0.33 -1.31
CA ARG A 75 13.41 0.76 -0.30
C ARG A 75 12.10 -0.03 -0.38
N VAL A 76 11.57 -0.26 -1.59
CA VAL A 76 10.35 -1.06 -1.79
C VAL A 76 10.57 -2.51 -1.36
N ARG A 77 11.68 -3.12 -1.76
CA ARG A 77 12.03 -4.50 -1.36
C ARG A 77 12.18 -4.63 0.14
N SER A 78 12.90 -3.73 0.79
CA SER A 78 13.09 -3.74 2.24
C SER A 78 11.75 -3.60 2.98
N LYS A 79 10.86 -2.72 2.50
CA LYS A 79 9.51 -2.58 3.09
C LYS A 79 8.69 -3.85 2.92
N LYS A 80 8.69 -4.46 1.73
CA LYS A 80 8.00 -5.73 1.46
C LYS A 80 8.55 -6.85 2.33
N TRP A 81 9.88 -6.97 2.42
CA TRP A 81 10.55 -7.96 3.26
C TRP A 81 10.16 -7.83 4.73
N ARG A 82 10.21 -6.61 5.27
CA ARG A 82 9.82 -6.35 6.66
C ARG A 82 8.39 -6.81 6.95
N LEU A 83 7.43 -6.39 6.12
CA LEU A 83 6.02 -6.75 6.28
C LEU A 83 5.79 -8.26 6.17
N LEU A 84 6.42 -8.93 5.20
CA LEU A 84 6.32 -10.38 5.04
C LEU A 84 6.94 -11.12 6.22
N SER A 85 8.09 -10.66 6.72
CA SER A 85 8.76 -11.24 7.88
C SER A 85 7.91 -11.10 9.16
N GLU A 86 7.28 -9.94 9.35
CA GLU A 86 6.34 -9.71 10.45
C GLU A 86 5.14 -10.66 10.36
N HIS A 87 4.53 -10.78 9.17
CA HIS A 87 3.41 -11.67 8.93
C HIS A 87 3.77 -13.15 9.15
N ALA A 88 4.90 -13.61 8.61
CA ALA A 88 5.40 -14.97 8.81
C ALA A 88 5.66 -15.28 10.29
N SER A 89 6.22 -14.31 11.02
CA SER A 89 6.46 -14.46 12.46
C SER A 89 5.16 -14.53 13.26
N SER A 90 4.15 -13.73 12.90
CA SER A 90 2.83 -13.78 13.51
C SER A 90 2.17 -15.15 13.30
N LEU A 91 2.14 -15.62 12.05
CA LEU A 91 1.55 -16.92 11.70
C LEU A 91 2.27 -18.08 12.41
N LYS A 92 3.60 -18.03 12.51
CA LYS A 92 4.38 -19.04 13.25
C LYS A 92 4.01 -19.09 14.74
N ARG A 93 3.78 -17.93 15.37
CA ARG A 93 3.33 -17.87 16.77
C ARG A 93 1.93 -18.46 16.92
N ASN A 94 1.00 -18.09 16.04
CA ASN A 94 -0.38 -18.60 16.05
C ASN A 94 -0.44 -20.12 15.82
N HIS A 95 0.38 -20.64 14.90
CA HIS A 95 0.50 -22.07 14.69
C HIS A 95 0.98 -22.79 15.95
N LYS A 96 2.02 -22.24 16.62
CA LYS A 96 2.54 -22.81 17.87
C LYS A 96 1.49 -22.82 18.99
N THR A 97 0.72 -21.74 19.16
CA THR A 97 -0.34 -21.69 20.18
C THR A 97 -1.46 -22.69 19.89
N LEU A 98 -1.92 -22.76 18.64
CA LEU A 98 -2.96 -23.73 18.25
C LEU A 98 -2.48 -25.17 18.38
N GLN A 99 -1.22 -25.44 18.08
CA GLN A 99 -0.62 -26.76 18.26
C GLN A 99 -0.58 -27.16 19.73
N GLU A 100 -0.23 -26.23 20.63
CA GLU A 100 -0.24 -26.49 22.07
C GLU A 100 -1.66 -26.75 22.59
N GLU A 101 -2.64 -25.94 22.18
CA GLU A 101 -4.05 -26.17 22.53
C GLU A 101 -4.56 -27.53 22.03
N ASN A 102 -4.21 -27.91 20.79
CA ASN A 102 -4.56 -29.21 20.24
C ASN A 102 -3.93 -30.35 21.05
N ASN A 103 -2.65 -30.24 21.40
CA ASN A 103 -1.96 -31.23 22.23
C ASN A 103 -2.63 -31.38 23.61
N ILE A 104 -3.06 -30.28 24.24
CA ILE A 104 -3.79 -30.30 25.51
C ILE A 104 -5.14 -31.02 25.34
N LEU A 105 -5.88 -30.70 24.29
CA LEU A 105 -7.17 -31.35 24.01
C LEU A 105 -7.02 -32.85 23.73
N GLN A 106 -6.01 -33.25 22.96
CA GLN A 106 -5.71 -34.66 22.69
C GLN A 106 -5.39 -35.42 23.98
N LYS A 107 -4.58 -34.84 24.87
CA LYS A 107 -4.31 -35.44 26.19
C LYS A 107 -5.58 -35.63 27.00
N LYS A 108 -6.42 -34.58 27.07
CA LYS A 108 -7.69 -34.64 27.81
C LYS A 108 -8.66 -35.67 27.23
N ILE A 109 -8.70 -35.83 25.91
CA ILE A 109 -9.48 -36.88 25.26
C ILE A 109 -8.96 -38.26 25.67
N ASN A 110 -7.65 -38.47 25.63
CA ASN A 110 -7.04 -39.74 26.01
C ASN A 110 -7.28 -40.09 27.49
N GLU A 111 -7.21 -39.10 28.39
CA GLU A 111 -7.55 -39.27 29.81
C GLU A 111 -9.00 -39.72 29.99
N LEU A 112 -9.96 -39.04 29.33
CA LEU A 112 -11.38 -39.41 29.41
C LEU A 112 -11.68 -40.80 28.81
N LEU A 113 -10.98 -41.19 27.74
CA LEU A 113 -11.09 -42.53 27.16
C LEU A 113 -10.56 -43.60 28.13
N SER A 114 -9.42 -43.34 28.78
CA SER A 114 -8.86 -44.24 29.81
C SER A 114 -9.79 -44.41 31.00
N GLU A 115 -10.43 -43.32 31.46
CA GLU A 115 -11.40 -43.36 32.56
C GLU A 115 -12.71 -44.09 32.17
N ALA A 116 -13.13 -44.01 30.91
CA ALA A 116 -14.30 -44.71 30.41
C ALA A 116 -14.07 -46.23 30.26
N ASP A 117 -12.87 -46.65 29.87
CA ASP A 117 -12.49 -48.07 29.78
C ASP A 117 -12.34 -48.72 31.17
N GLU A 118 -11.95 -47.96 32.21
CA GLU A 118 -11.92 -48.47 33.59
C GLU A 118 -13.32 -48.63 34.22
N ASN A 119 -14.34 -47.95 33.69
CA ASN A 119 -15.69 -47.92 34.24
C ASN A 119 -16.71 -48.74 33.43
N SER A 120 -16.32 -49.33 32.30
CA SER A 120 -17.18 -50.17 31.46
C SER A 120 -16.57 -51.55 31.24
N GLY A 121 -17.04 -52.52 32.03
CA GLY A 121 -16.86 -53.92 31.69
C GLY A 121 -17.57 -54.24 30.37
N LEU A 122 -16.76 -54.63 29.38
CA LEU A 122 -17.07 -55.35 28.14
C LEU A 122 -17.55 -54.56 26.90
N ASP A 123 -16.72 -54.74 25.86
CA ASP A 123 -17.05 -54.92 24.43
C ASP A 123 -17.39 -53.68 23.57
N SER A 124 -16.39 -53.17 22.84
CA SER A 124 -16.30 -53.27 21.37
C SER A 124 -15.25 -52.27 20.84
N SER A 125 -13.99 -52.70 20.81
CA SER A 125 -12.82 -51.81 20.63
C SER A 125 -12.60 -51.36 19.17
N ASP A 126 -13.19 -52.03 18.17
CA ASP A 126 -12.80 -51.85 16.76
C ASP A 126 -13.63 -50.82 15.96
N HIS A 127 -14.79 -50.36 16.45
CA HIS A 127 -15.65 -49.44 15.67
C HIS A 127 -15.55 -47.96 16.04
N VAL A 128 -15.01 -47.62 17.22
CA VAL A 128 -14.97 -46.22 17.68
C VAL A 128 -13.71 -45.50 17.21
N ILE A 129 -12.58 -46.20 17.14
CA ILE A 129 -11.29 -45.61 16.72
C ILE A 129 -11.36 -45.06 15.29
N GLN A 130 -12.13 -45.69 14.40
CA GLN A 130 -12.28 -45.27 13.00
C GLN A 130 -13.12 -44.00 12.80
N ARG A 131 -13.88 -43.55 13.80
CA ARG A 131 -14.63 -42.27 13.72
C ARG A 131 -13.77 -41.04 14.02
N PHE A 132 -12.56 -41.21 14.57
CA PHE A 132 -11.73 -40.11 15.07
C PHE A 132 -10.30 -40.08 14.52
N ILE A 133 -9.96 -40.93 13.54
CA ILE A 133 -8.77 -40.68 12.72
C ILE A 133 -9.03 -39.37 11.97
N PRO A 134 -8.23 -38.30 12.18
CA PRO A 134 -8.33 -37.12 11.35
C PRO A 134 -8.02 -37.59 9.93
N VAL A 135 -9.04 -37.65 9.06
CA VAL A 135 -8.79 -37.69 7.63
C VAL A 135 -8.02 -36.41 7.35
N GLU A 136 -6.74 -36.52 7.01
CA GLU A 136 -6.00 -35.40 6.45
C GLU A 136 -6.80 -34.92 5.25
N GLN A 137 -7.62 -33.89 5.44
CA GLN A 137 -8.27 -33.25 4.32
C GLN A 137 -7.14 -32.69 3.47
N PRO A 138 -7.04 -33.05 2.18
CA PRO A 138 -6.08 -32.42 1.30
C PRO A 138 -6.37 -30.92 1.35
N HIS A 139 -5.49 -30.16 2.02
CA HIS A 139 -5.64 -28.72 2.12
C HIS A 139 -5.73 -28.19 0.70
N SER A 140 -6.86 -27.58 0.35
CA SER A 140 -7.01 -26.89 -0.92
C SER A 140 -5.82 -25.95 -1.09
N PRO A 141 -5.06 -26.03 -2.21
CA PRO A 141 -3.90 -25.18 -2.39
C PRO A 141 -4.30 -23.73 -2.20
N ILE A 142 -3.48 -22.97 -1.47
CA ILE A 142 -3.70 -21.56 -1.18
C ILE A 142 -4.02 -20.85 -2.50
N ASN A 143 -5.23 -20.31 -2.61
CA ASN A 143 -5.67 -19.59 -3.80
C ASN A 143 -4.94 -18.23 -3.85
N MET A 144 -3.82 -18.21 -4.58
CA MET A 144 -2.96 -17.03 -4.76
C MET A 144 -3.69 -15.86 -5.45
N ASN A 145 -4.75 -16.13 -6.23
CA ASN A 145 -5.55 -15.09 -6.89
C ASN A 145 -6.39 -14.29 -5.87
N ARG A 146 -6.80 -14.90 -4.75
CA ARG A 146 -7.52 -14.20 -3.66
C ARG A 146 -6.61 -13.29 -2.83
N LEU A 147 -5.30 -13.48 -2.93
CA LEU A 147 -4.26 -12.67 -2.28
C LEU A 147 -3.68 -11.59 -3.20
N GLY A 148 -4.25 -11.40 -4.40
CA GLY A 148 -3.84 -10.36 -5.34
C GLY A 148 -2.54 -10.65 -6.09
N PHE A 149 -2.08 -11.92 -6.14
CA PHE A 149 -0.92 -12.33 -6.92
C PHE A 149 -1.38 -13.04 -8.19
N THR A 150 -1.84 -12.28 -9.19
CA THR A 150 -2.05 -12.80 -10.56
C THR A 150 -0.72 -12.80 -11.31
N ILE A 151 -0.33 -13.95 -11.85
CA ILE A 151 0.77 -14.08 -12.80
C ILE A 151 0.15 -13.79 -14.19
N ASN A 152 0.63 -12.74 -14.86
CA ASN A 152 0.30 -12.45 -16.27
C ASN A 152 0.98 -13.45 -17.21
#